data_AF-A0A968QJW2-F1
#
_entry.id   AF-A0A968QJW2-F1
#
_cell.length_a   1.000
_cell.length_b   1.000
_cell.length_c   1.000
_cell.angle_alpha   90.00
_cell.angle_beta   90.00
_cell.angle_gamma   90.00
#
_symmetry.space_group_name_H-M   'P 1'
#
loop_
_entity.id
_entity.type
_entity.pdbx_description
1 polymer ?
#
loop_
_entity_poly.entity_id
_entity_poly.type
_entity_poly.pdbx_seq_one_letter_code
_entity_poly.pdbx_strand_id
1 'polypeptide(L)'
;MNNSIIENLEKAAAILANIPERFVFTGGATVILYAREDVYNEIRPTEDVDCVVEITTRSEYYQLADKLRQGGLSECARLNSPLCRWLYEELVIDIMPCEEQILGFSNRWYPDGIKNSLERALPSQQKIEIFSPIYLLATKIEAHIGRGKSFRFSRDVQDIIVLLDGCTTLEQDYYLAQPKLGQYINQWFATNLDDLIEATYISCPSRDIDREDLIIELIERIASRTFM
;
A
#
# COMPACT_ATOMS: atom_id res chain seq x y z
N MET A 1 -3.94 1.71 22.13
CA MET A 1 -2.51 1.37 21.98
C MET A 1 -1.89 2.42 21.08
N ASN A 2 -0.82 3.10 21.51
CA ASN A 2 -0.09 4.03 20.65
C ASN A 2 0.74 3.19 19.68
N ASN A 3 0.33 3.15 18.41
CA ASN A 3 1.10 2.54 17.34
C ASN A 3 1.63 3.67 16.44
N SER A 4 2.95 3.77 16.30
CA SER A 4 3.58 4.89 15.59
C SER A 4 3.15 5.00 14.12
N ILE A 5 2.77 3.87 13.49
CA ILE A 5 2.26 3.87 12.11
C ILE A 5 0.92 4.60 12.06
N ILE A 6 0.01 4.27 12.98
CA ILE A 6 -1.30 4.94 13.09
C ILE A 6 -1.12 6.42 13.41
N GLU A 7 -0.23 6.75 14.36
CA GLU A 7 0.06 8.15 14.69
C GLU A 7 0.59 8.93 13.47
N ASN A 8 1.45 8.32 12.66
CA ASN A 8 1.96 8.93 11.43
C ASN A 8 0.85 9.11 10.38
N LEU A 9 -0.04 8.13 10.23
CA LEU A 9 -1.22 8.26 9.35
C LEU A 9 -2.14 9.41 9.79
N GLU A 10 -2.41 9.54 11.09
CA GLU A 10 -3.23 10.62 11.65
C GLU A 10 -2.60 11.99 11.45
N LYS A 11 -1.29 12.12 11.68
CA LYS A 11 -0.56 13.37 11.42
C LYS A 11 -0.58 13.73 9.94
N ALA A 12 -0.27 12.77 9.06
CA ALA A 12 -0.31 12.98 7.61
C ALA A 12 -1.72 13.40 7.16
N ALA A 13 -2.76 12.72 7.65
CA ALA A 13 -4.15 13.06 7.36
C ALA A 13 -4.51 14.48 7.83
N ALA A 14 -4.12 14.88 9.03
CA ALA A 14 -4.36 16.23 9.54
C ALA A 14 -3.67 17.32 8.70
N ILE A 15 -2.43 17.07 8.26
CA ILE A 15 -1.67 17.99 7.40
C ILE A 15 -2.35 18.11 6.03
N LEU A 16 -2.61 16.96 5.38
CA LEU A 16 -3.15 16.92 4.02
C LEU A 16 -4.61 17.40 3.93
N ALA A 17 -5.39 17.33 5.02
CA ALA A 17 -6.76 17.83 5.07
C ALA A 17 -6.88 19.35 4.79
N ASN A 18 -5.80 20.12 4.98
CA ASN A 18 -5.76 21.55 4.69
C ASN A 18 -5.40 21.86 3.23
N ILE A 19 -5.08 20.84 2.44
CA ILE A 19 -4.68 20.97 1.04
C ILE A 19 -5.89 20.59 0.18
N PRO A 20 -6.37 21.48 -0.70
CA PRO A 20 -7.60 21.25 -1.46
C PRO A 20 -7.33 20.30 -2.64
N GLU A 21 -6.95 19.06 -2.33
CA GLU A 21 -6.71 17.97 -3.26
C GLU A 21 -7.20 16.66 -2.64
N ARG A 22 -7.56 15.71 -3.50
CA ARG A 22 -7.98 14.38 -3.07
C ARG A 22 -6.75 13.48 -2.94
N PHE A 23 -6.43 13.11 -1.71
CA PHE A 23 -5.35 12.17 -1.39
C PHE A 23 -5.92 10.81 -1.04
N VAL A 24 -5.38 9.76 -1.67
CA VAL A 24 -5.71 8.37 -1.32
C VAL A 24 -4.48 7.71 -0.73
N PHE A 25 -4.56 7.31 0.52
CA PHE A 25 -3.48 6.70 1.28
C PHE A 25 -3.25 5.26 0.82
N THR A 26 -1.97 4.86 0.73
CA THR A 26 -1.57 3.53 0.26
C THR A 26 -0.26 3.09 0.92
N GLY A 27 0.41 2.11 0.35
CA GLY A 27 1.79 1.79 0.71
C GLY A 27 1.92 1.00 2.01
N GLY A 28 3.08 1.08 2.66
CA GLY A 28 3.40 0.24 3.82
C GLY A 28 2.60 0.63 5.07
N ALA A 29 2.40 1.93 5.26
CA ALA A 29 1.74 2.46 6.45
C ALA A 29 0.27 2.02 6.54
N THR A 30 -0.43 1.86 5.42
CA THR A 30 -1.85 1.50 5.45
C THR A 30 -2.11 0.02 5.73
N VAL A 31 -1.12 -0.86 5.60
CA VAL A 31 -1.28 -2.32 5.80
C VAL A 31 -1.91 -2.64 7.16
N ILE A 32 -1.52 -1.90 8.21
CA ILE A 32 -2.09 -2.03 9.57
C ILE A 32 -3.61 -1.83 9.62
N LEU A 33 -4.17 -1.03 8.72
CA LEU A 33 -5.60 -0.72 8.68
C LEU A 33 -6.45 -1.89 8.16
N TYR A 34 -5.83 -2.85 7.48
CA TYR A 34 -6.45 -4.07 6.95
C TYR A 34 -6.15 -5.31 7.79
N ALA A 35 -5.13 -5.23 8.64
CA ALA A 35 -4.72 -6.30 9.51
C ALA A 35 -5.63 -6.45 10.73
N ARG A 36 -5.57 -7.62 11.37
CA ARG A 36 -6.21 -7.87 12.66
C ARG A 36 -5.51 -7.09 13.77
N GLU A 37 -6.24 -6.66 14.78
CA GLU A 37 -5.71 -5.84 15.87
C GLU A 37 -4.64 -6.55 16.72
N ASP A 38 -4.72 -7.87 16.82
CA ASP A 38 -3.80 -8.71 17.61
C ASP A 38 -2.37 -8.75 17.03
N VAL A 39 -2.20 -8.53 15.72
CA VAL A 39 -0.89 -8.52 15.03
C VAL A 39 -0.29 -7.11 14.87
N TYR A 40 -0.93 -6.04 15.37
CA TYR A 40 -0.47 -4.66 15.15
C TYR A 40 0.97 -4.39 15.61
N ASN A 41 1.44 -5.08 16.64
CA ASN A 41 2.80 -4.92 17.17
C ASN A 41 3.85 -5.75 16.40
N GLU A 42 3.41 -6.63 15.51
CA GLU A 42 4.26 -7.49 14.68
C GLU A 42 4.42 -6.94 13.26
N ILE A 43 3.56 -6.00 12.88
CA ILE A 43 3.70 -5.25 11.63
C ILE A 43 4.98 -4.42 11.72
N ARG A 44 5.84 -4.63 10.75
CA ARG A 44 7.11 -3.91 10.62
C ARG A 44 6.85 -2.39 10.59
N PRO A 45 7.57 -1.60 11.40
CA PRO A 45 7.52 -0.14 11.32
C PRO A 45 7.87 0.36 9.91
N THR A 46 7.18 1.41 9.46
CA THR A 46 7.52 2.12 8.22
C THR A 46 7.87 3.57 8.54
N GLU A 47 8.77 4.15 7.73
CA GLU A 47 9.31 5.50 7.96
C GLU A 47 8.45 6.59 7.32
N ASP A 48 7.66 6.21 6.33
CA ASP A 48 6.93 7.05 5.40
C ASP A 48 5.44 6.70 5.33
N VAL A 49 4.63 7.72 5.05
CA VAL A 49 3.21 7.59 4.69
C VAL A 49 3.05 7.84 3.20
N ASP A 50 2.57 6.85 2.47
CA ASP A 50 2.37 6.96 1.03
C ASP A 50 0.96 7.47 0.68
N CYS A 51 0.87 8.42 -0.22
CA CYS A 51 -0.37 8.95 -0.77
C CYS A 51 -0.30 8.99 -2.31
N VAL A 52 -1.43 8.75 -2.96
CA VAL A 52 -1.61 8.95 -4.39
C VAL A 52 -2.57 10.11 -4.64
N VAL A 53 -2.25 10.93 -5.64
CA VAL A 53 -3.08 12.05 -6.11
C VAL A 53 -3.46 11.87 -7.57
N GLU A 54 -4.70 12.22 -7.91
CA GLU A 54 -5.23 12.15 -9.27
C GLU A 54 -4.76 13.36 -10.11
N ILE A 55 -3.44 13.43 -10.30
CA ILE A 55 -2.78 14.46 -11.10
C ILE A 55 -2.18 13.80 -12.34
N THR A 56 -2.48 14.37 -13.51
CA THR A 56 -2.11 13.78 -14.81
C THR A 56 -1.12 14.61 -15.61
N THR A 57 -0.87 15.86 -15.19
CA THR A 57 0.08 16.75 -15.85
C THR A 57 1.15 17.30 -14.91
N ARG A 58 2.32 17.65 -15.47
CA ARG A 58 3.40 18.32 -14.72
C ARG A 58 2.99 19.70 -14.19
N SER A 59 2.13 20.41 -14.91
CA SER A 59 1.66 21.73 -14.49
C SER A 59 0.80 21.65 -13.23
N GLU A 60 -0.13 20.70 -13.18
CA GLU A 60 -0.92 20.41 -11.99
C GLU A 60 -0.04 19.96 -10.82
N TYR A 61 0.98 19.13 -11.09
CA TYR A 61 1.93 18.72 -10.06
C TYR A 61 2.68 19.91 -9.45
N TYR A 62 3.12 20.88 -10.26
CA TYR A 62 3.74 22.10 -9.72
C TYR A 62 2.77 22.95 -8.89
N GLN A 63 1.49 23.02 -9.28
CA GLN A 63 0.46 23.69 -8.47
C GLN A 63 0.23 22.98 -7.14
N LEU A 64 0.18 21.64 -7.13
CA LEU A 64 0.15 20.85 -5.90
C LEU A 64 1.40 21.12 -5.05
N ALA A 65 2.59 21.13 -5.65
CA ALA A 65 3.84 21.40 -4.94
C ALA A 65 3.81 22.77 -4.23
N ASP A 66 3.29 23.81 -4.89
CA ASP A 66 3.12 25.13 -4.27
C ASP A 66 2.15 25.09 -3.09
N LYS A 67 1.03 24.36 -3.21
CA LYS A 67 0.06 24.17 -2.10
C LYS A 67 0.69 23.39 -0.93
N LEU A 68 1.47 22.35 -1.22
CA LEU A 68 2.19 21.56 -0.21
C LEU A 68 3.18 22.44 0.56
N ARG A 69 3.93 23.31 -0.14
CA ARG A 69 4.83 24.27 0.51
C ARG A 69 4.09 25.28 1.38
N GLN A 70 2.93 25.78 0.92
CA GLN A 70 2.07 26.66 1.73
C GLN A 70 1.51 25.95 2.97
N GLY A 71 1.25 24.65 2.87
CA GLY A 71 0.87 23.78 3.99
C GLY A 71 2.02 23.43 4.96
N GLY A 72 3.23 23.95 4.70
CA GLY A 72 4.40 23.73 5.55
C GLY A 72 5.24 22.50 5.21
N LEU A 73 4.92 21.78 4.13
CA LEU A 73 5.76 20.68 3.65
C LEU A 73 6.95 21.21 2.83
N SER A 74 8.01 20.42 2.76
CA SER A 74 9.17 20.70 1.90
C SER A 74 9.62 19.47 1.15
N GLU A 75 10.15 19.64 -0.05
CA GLU A 75 10.74 18.55 -0.81
C GLU A 75 11.96 17.97 -0.09
N CYS A 76 12.09 16.65 -0.08
CA CYS A 76 13.23 15.99 0.54
C CYS A 76 14.50 16.17 -0.30
N ALA A 77 15.43 17.00 0.19
CA ALA A 77 16.74 17.22 -0.44
C ALA A 77 17.79 16.15 -0.08
N ARG A 78 17.42 15.07 0.63
CA ARG A 78 18.37 14.01 1.00
C ARG A 78 18.77 13.22 -0.25
N LEU A 79 20.06 12.93 -0.38
CA LEU A 79 20.61 12.18 -1.52
C LEU A 79 19.86 10.85 -1.72
N ASN A 80 19.53 10.53 -2.98
CA ASN A 80 18.78 9.34 -3.40
C ASN A 80 17.35 9.21 -2.85
N SER A 81 16.76 10.29 -2.33
CA SER A 81 15.33 10.27 -1.99
C SER A 81 14.47 10.22 -3.25
N PRO A 82 13.34 9.50 -3.23
CA PRO A 82 12.41 9.53 -4.35
C PRO A 82 11.82 10.95 -4.50
N LEU A 83 11.55 11.35 -5.75
CA LEU A 83 11.06 12.70 -6.06
C LEU A 83 9.66 13.00 -5.50
N CYS A 84 8.91 11.97 -5.12
CA CYS A 84 7.62 12.10 -4.45
C CYS A 84 7.74 12.44 -2.96
N ARG A 85 8.95 12.44 -2.38
CA ARG A 85 9.12 12.55 -0.93
C ARG A 85 9.05 13.98 -0.42
N TRP A 86 8.09 14.20 0.47
CA TRP A 86 7.86 15.44 1.22
C TRP A 86 8.16 15.24 2.70
N LEU A 87 8.59 16.31 3.35
CA LEU A 87 8.92 16.36 4.77
C LEU A 87 8.02 17.39 5.46
N TYR A 88 7.48 17.03 6.62
CA TYR A 88 6.84 17.93 7.58
C TYR A 88 7.41 17.63 8.96
N GLU A 89 8.29 18.50 9.47
CA GLU A 89 9.11 18.20 10.64
C GLU A 89 9.85 16.86 10.47
N GLU A 90 9.61 15.88 11.35
CA GLU A 90 10.18 14.52 11.27
C GLU A 90 9.33 13.54 10.43
N LEU A 91 8.13 13.95 10.01
CA LEU A 91 7.23 13.10 9.24
C LEU A 91 7.64 13.07 7.76
N VAL A 92 7.73 11.86 7.20
CA VAL A 92 7.97 11.63 5.78
C VAL A 92 6.66 11.24 5.11
N ILE A 93 6.31 11.94 4.03
CA ILE A 93 5.11 11.68 3.23
C ILE A 93 5.49 11.56 1.76
N ASP A 94 5.27 10.39 1.17
CA ASP A 94 5.52 10.15 -0.25
C ASP A 94 4.23 10.40 -1.04
N ILE A 95 4.18 11.48 -1.83
CA ILE A 95 2.99 11.91 -2.59
C ILE A 95 3.22 11.64 -4.08
N MET A 96 2.58 10.60 -4.58
CA MET A 96 2.79 10.07 -5.93
C MET A 96 1.64 10.48 -6.86
N PRO A 97 1.94 11.04 -8.05
CA PRO A 97 0.94 11.20 -9.09
C PRO A 97 0.65 9.87 -9.79
N CYS A 98 -0.49 9.78 -10.50
CA CYS A 98 -0.87 8.60 -11.27
C CYS A 98 0.01 8.36 -12.51
N GLU A 99 0.58 9.41 -13.06
CA GLU A 99 1.19 9.39 -14.39
C GLU A 99 2.73 9.35 -14.32
N GLU A 100 3.33 8.33 -14.95
CA GLU A 100 4.77 8.07 -14.90
C GLU A 100 5.60 9.26 -15.43
N GLN A 101 5.12 9.95 -16.45
CA GLN A 101 5.79 11.10 -17.08
C GLN A 101 6.01 12.30 -16.13
N ILE A 102 5.37 12.32 -14.97
CA ILE A 102 5.48 13.43 -14.02
C ILE A 102 6.75 13.29 -13.18
N LEU A 103 6.95 12.14 -12.53
CA LEU A 103 8.08 11.89 -11.63
C LEU A 103 9.06 10.81 -12.12
N GLY A 104 8.80 10.20 -13.28
CA GLY A 104 9.62 9.13 -13.86
C GLY A 104 9.36 7.74 -13.28
N PHE A 105 8.29 7.58 -12.49
CA PHE A 105 7.81 6.30 -11.98
C PHE A 105 6.32 6.40 -11.66
N SER A 106 5.62 5.27 -11.73
CA SER A 106 4.22 5.13 -11.28
C SER A 106 3.93 3.66 -10.98
N ASN A 107 2.70 3.38 -10.56
CA ASN A 107 2.14 2.04 -10.43
C ASN A 107 0.90 1.95 -11.33
N ARG A 108 0.85 0.92 -12.18
CA ARG A 108 -0.25 0.73 -13.16
C ARG A 108 -1.64 0.68 -12.53
N TRP A 109 -1.72 0.37 -11.23
CA TRP A 109 -2.97 0.21 -10.50
C TRP A 109 -3.43 1.48 -9.79
N TYR A 110 -2.67 2.57 -9.83
CA TYR A 110 -3.06 3.84 -9.18
C TYR A 110 -4.38 4.41 -9.69
N PRO A 111 -4.65 4.51 -11.01
CA PRO A 111 -5.92 5.05 -11.49
C PRO A 111 -7.14 4.25 -11.00
N ASP A 112 -7.07 2.92 -11.11
CA ASP A 112 -8.14 2.05 -10.66
C ASP A 112 -8.25 1.98 -9.13
N GLY A 113 -7.12 2.05 -8.41
CA GLY A 113 -7.06 2.08 -6.95
C GLY A 113 -7.70 3.34 -6.35
N ILE A 114 -7.48 4.51 -6.97
CA ILE A 114 -8.16 5.77 -6.60
C ILE A 114 -9.66 5.69 -6.86
N LYS A 115 -10.07 5.12 -8.00
CA LYS A 115 -11.48 4.97 -8.36
C LYS A 115 -12.24 4.04 -7.41
N ASN A 116 -11.56 3.02 -6.89
CA ASN A 116 -12.12 2.03 -5.98
C ASN A 116 -11.60 2.23 -4.54
N SER A 117 -11.27 3.47 -4.17
CA SER A 117 -10.89 3.78 -2.80
C SER A 117 -12.07 3.60 -1.85
N LEU A 118 -11.75 3.34 -0.59
CA LEU A 118 -12.69 3.17 0.50
C LEU A 118 -12.38 4.21 1.58
N GLU A 119 -13.42 4.71 2.23
CA GLU A 119 -13.27 5.56 3.41
C GLU A 119 -12.95 4.70 4.64
N ARG A 120 -11.95 5.09 5.41
CA ARG A 120 -11.56 4.45 6.68
C ARG A 120 -11.44 5.50 7.78
N ALA A 121 -12.11 5.25 8.89
CA ALA A 121 -11.91 6.04 10.11
C ALA A 121 -10.64 5.55 10.83
N LEU A 122 -9.74 6.49 11.14
CA LEU A 122 -8.62 6.28 12.04
C LEU A 122 -9.10 6.34 13.51
N PRO A 123 -8.31 5.89 14.50
CA PRO A 123 -8.69 5.95 15.91
C PRO A 123 -9.11 7.35 16.40
N SER A 124 -8.46 8.40 15.91
CA SER A 124 -8.80 9.82 16.09
C SER A 124 -10.17 10.23 15.52
N GLN A 125 -10.89 9.33 14.86
CA GLN A 125 -12.13 9.57 14.09
C GLN A 125 -11.94 10.38 12.81
N GLN A 126 -10.71 10.78 12.49
CA GLN A 126 -10.42 11.36 11.19
C GLN A 126 -10.64 10.30 10.10
N LYS A 127 -11.31 10.70 9.02
CA LYS A 127 -11.56 9.85 7.86
C LYS A 127 -10.49 10.08 6.82
N ILE A 128 -9.94 9.00 6.28
CA ILE A 128 -9.04 9.00 5.13
C ILE A 128 -9.60 8.10 4.04
N GLU A 129 -9.22 8.37 2.79
CA GLU A 129 -9.42 7.41 1.70
C GLU A 129 -8.21 6.48 1.60
N ILE A 130 -8.46 5.17 1.48
CA ILE A 130 -7.44 4.14 1.27
C ILE A 130 -7.80 3.28 0.08
N PHE A 131 -6.86 2.55 -0.51
CA PHE A 131 -7.20 1.58 -1.57
C PHE A 131 -8.09 0.45 -1.02
N SER A 132 -8.95 -0.13 -1.84
CA SER A 132 -9.54 -1.41 -1.45
C SER A 132 -8.44 -2.47 -1.33
N PRO A 133 -8.64 -3.53 -0.51
CA PRO A 133 -7.60 -4.51 -0.22
C PRO A 133 -6.97 -5.12 -1.47
N ILE A 134 -7.78 -5.43 -2.49
CA ILE A 134 -7.31 -6.04 -3.74
C ILE A 134 -6.44 -5.11 -4.58
N TYR A 135 -6.70 -3.80 -4.56
CA TYR A 135 -5.84 -2.81 -5.25
C TYR A 135 -4.57 -2.54 -4.46
N LEU A 136 -4.61 -2.53 -3.13
CA LEU A 136 -3.39 -2.47 -2.32
C LEU A 136 -2.50 -3.70 -2.62
N LEU A 137 -3.07 -4.90 -2.62
CA LEU A 137 -2.36 -6.13 -2.99
C LEU A 137 -1.68 -6.00 -4.36
N ALA A 138 -2.42 -5.56 -5.38
CA ALA A 138 -1.88 -5.39 -6.72
C ALA A 138 -0.74 -4.35 -6.79
N THR A 139 -0.83 -3.28 -6.00
CA THR A 139 0.24 -2.28 -5.97
C THR A 139 1.50 -2.79 -5.29
N LYS A 140 1.39 -3.66 -4.28
CA LYS A 140 2.52 -4.33 -3.63
C LYS A 140 3.20 -5.31 -4.57
N ILE A 141 2.43 -6.05 -5.36
CA ILE A 141 2.95 -6.93 -6.42
C ILE A 141 3.78 -6.11 -7.42
N GLU A 142 3.21 -5.01 -7.94
CA GLU A 142 3.92 -4.16 -8.92
C GLU A 142 5.19 -3.53 -8.32
N ALA A 143 5.14 -3.09 -7.06
CA ALA A 143 6.30 -2.55 -6.35
C ALA A 143 7.41 -3.60 -6.15
N HIS A 144 7.05 -4.84 -5.83
CA HIS A 144 7.99 -5.96 -5.74
C HIS A 144 8.69 -6.19 -7.09
N ILE A 145 7.91 -6.32 -8.17
CA ILE A 145 8.41 -6.54 -9.53
C ILE A 145 9.37 -5.42 -9.93
N GLY A 146 8.99 -4.15 -9.73
CA GLY A 146 9.81 -3.00 -10.10
C GLY A 146 11.11 -2.89 -9.32
N ARG A 147 11.15 -3.37 -8.07
CA ARG A 147 12.34 -3.34 -7.21
C ARG A 147 13.30 -4.51 -7.44
N GLY A 148 12.84 -5.60 -8.08
CA GLY A 148 13.68 -6.75 -8.43
C GLY A 148 14.35 -7.45 -7.25
N LYS A 149 13.72 -7.45 -6.07
CA LYS A 149 14.26 -8.07 -4.85
C LYS A 149 13.82 -9.53 -4.74
N SER A 150 14.63 -10.37 -4.12
CA SER A 150 14.19 -11.72 -3.74
C SER A 150 13.01 -11.65 -2.78
N PHE A 151 12.07 -12.60 -2.88
CA PHE A 151 10.87 -12.70 -2.04
C PHE A 151 11.21 -12.58 -0.54
N ARG A 152 12.22 -13.32 -0.09
CA ARG A 152 12.72 -13.35 1.30
C ARG A 152 13.10 -11.99 1.91
N PHE A 153 13.51 -11.02 1.09
CA PHE A 153 13.97 -9.70 1.55
C PHE A 153 13.09 -8.55 1.03
N SER A 154 11.96 -8.88 0.42
CA SER A 154 11.04 -7.88 -0.11
C SER A 154 10.06 -7.45 0.98
N ARG A 155 10.14 -6.16 1.35
CA ARG A 155 9.14 -5.52 2.23
C ARG A 155 7.74 -5.58 1.61
N ASP A 156 7.65 -5.52 0.28
CA ASP A 156 6.37 -5.61 -0.42
C ASP A 156 5.78 -7.02 -0.29
N VAL A 157 6.60 -8.07 -0.36
CA VAL A 157 6.13 -9.45 -0.12
C VAL A 157 5.73 -9.64 1.34
N GLN A 158 6.48 -9.09 2.29
CA GLN A 158 6.06 -9.09 3.70
C GLN A 158 4.68 -8.44 3.87
N ASP A 159 4.45 -7.27 3.25
CA ASP A 159 3.16 -6.60 3.28
C ASP A 159 2.05 -7.45 2.63
N ILE A 160 2.36 -8.17 1.53
CA ILE A 160 1.43 -9.13 0.90
C ILE A 160 1.04 -10.24 1.89
N ILE A 161 2.00 -10.85 2.59
CA ILE A 161 1.71 -11.91 3.58
C ILE A 161 0.84 -11.37 4.72
N VAL A 162 1.11 -10.16 5.23
CA VAL A 162 0.28 -9.54 6.27
C VAL A 162 -1.15 -9.30 5.78
N LEU A 163 -1.34 -8.89 4.53
CA LEU A 163 -2.67 -8.73 3.93
C LEU A 163 -3.40 -10.07 3.80
N LEU A 164 -2.71 -11.12 3.36
CA LEU A 164 -3.28 -12.47 3.24
C LEU A 164 -3.68 -13.06 4.60
N ASP A 165 -2.88 -12.81 5.64
CA ASP A 165 -3.19 -13.24 7.01
C ASP A 165 -4.38 -12.49 7.62
N GLY A 166 -4.36 -11.16 7.48
CA GLY A 166 -5.17 -10.27 8.31
C GLY A 166 -6.44 -9.74 7.65
N CYS A 167 -6.51 -9.69 6.32
CA CYS A 167 -7.60 -9.04 5.61
C CYS A 167 -8.70 -10.04 5.22
N THR A 168 -9.75 -10.12 6.04
CA THR A 168 -10.84 -11.09 5.86
C THR A 168 -11.66 -10.91 4.58
N THR A 169 -11.64 -9.73 3.95
CA THR A 169 -12.38 -9.47 2.71
C THR A 169 -11.55 -9.75 1.46
N LEU A 170 -10.23 -9.93 1.58
CA LEU A 170 -9.32 -9.97 0.43
C LEU A 170 -9.66 -11.10 -0.54
N GLU A 171 -9.99 -12.28 -0.03
CA GLU A 171 -10.41 -13.40 -0.86
C GLU A 171 -11.70 -13.06 -1.63
N GLN A 172 -12.73 -12.54 -0.95
CA GLN A 172 -13.97 -12.11 -1.61
C GLN A 172 -13.72 -11.00 -2.64
N ASP A 173 -12.88 -10.02 -2.31
CA ASP A 173 -12.51 -8.93 -3.20
C ASP A 173 -11.80 -9.45 -4.46
N TYR A 174 -10.94 -10.47 -4.32
CA TYR A 174 -10.36 -11.20 -5.44
C TYR A 174 -11.44 -11.91 -6.27
N TYR A 175 -12.44 -12.52 -5.63
CA TYR A 175 -13.53 -13.18 -6.34
C TYR A 175 -14.40 -12.23 -7.16
N LEU A 176 -14.54 -10.98 -6.72
CA LEU A 176 -15.33 -9.92 -7.35
C LEU A 176 -14.49 -8.97 -8.23
N ALA A 177 -13.17 -9.16 -8.27
CA ALA A 177 -12.26 -8.29 -9.00
C ALA A 177 -12.59 -8.26 -10.50
N GLN A 178 -12.34 -7.12 -11.13
CA GLN A 178 -12.43 -7.00 -12.59
C GLN A 178 -11.48 -8.02 -13.26
N PRO A 179 -11.85 -8.62 -14.40
CA PRO A 179 -11.08 -9.70 -15.01
C PRO A 179 -9.60 -9.40 -15.20
N LYS A 180 -9.25 -8.18 -15.63
CA LYS A 180 -7.85 -7.74 -15.80
C LYS A 180 -7.04 -7.79 -14.50
N LEU A 181 -7.63 -7.32 -13.39
CA LEU A 181 -6.98 -7.31 -12.09
C LEU A 181 -6.86 -8.73 -11.52
N GLY A 182 -7.94 -9.50 -11.60
CA GLY A 182 -7.96 -10.89 -11.19
C GLY A 182 -6.92 -11.74 -11.92
N GLN A 183 -6.85 -11.62 -13.25
CA GLN A 183 -5.85 -12.31 -14.08
C GLN A 183 -4.41 -11.91 -13.72
N TYR A 184 -4.16 -10.62 -13.47
CA TYR A 184 -2.84 -10.16 -13.06
C TYR A 184 -2.39 -10.77 -11.74
N ILE A 185 -3.26 -10.75 -10.72
CA ILE A 185 -2.98 -11.32 -9.41
C ILE A 185 -2.81 -12.84 -9.52
N ASN A 186 -3.75 -13.52 -10.17
CA ASN A 186 -3.68 -14.98 -10.39
C ASN A 186 -2.36 -15.38 -11.06
N GLN A 187 -2.02 -14.74 -12.18
CA GLN A 187 -0.81 -15.07 -12.93
C GLN A 187 0.44 -14.89 -12.09
N TRP A 188 0.52 -13.80 -11.31
CA TRP A 188 1.68 -13.57 -10.44
C TRP A 188 1.76 -14.61 -9.31
N PHE A 189 0.64 -14.93 -8.65
CA PHE A 189 0.61 -15.97 -7.61
C PHE A 189 0.98 -17.35 -8.18
N ALA A 190 0.40 -17.74 -9.32
CA ALA A 190 0.68 -19.02 -9.97
C ALA A 190 2.14 -19.15 -10.42
N THR A 191 2.76 -18.05 -10.88
CA THR A 191 4.16 -18.06 -11.33
C THR A 191 5.15 -18.15 -10.16
N ASN A 192 4.78 -17.63 -8.98
CA ASN A 192 5.68 -17.49 -7.83
C ASN A 192 5.20 -18.29 -6.61
N LEU A 193 4.47 -19.40 -6.83
CA LEU A 193 3.81 -20.16 -5.78
C LEU A 193 4.81 -20.63 -4.71
N ASP A 194 5.89 -21.30 -5.11
CA ASP A 194 6.89 -21.85 -4.18
C ASP A 194 7.59 -20.74 -3.38
N ASP A 195 7.94 -19.63 -4.04
CA ASP A 195 8.58 -18.48 -3.40
C ASP A 195 7.65 -17.78 -2.39
N LEU A 196 6.35 -17.73 -2.68
CA LEU A 196 5.33 -17.18 -1.77
C LEU A 196 5.13 -18.09 -0.55
N ILE A 197 5.13 -19.40 -0.74
CA ILE A 197 5.06 -20.37 0.36
C ILE A 197 6.30 -20.22 1.26
N GLU A 198 7.51 -20.15 0.70
CA GLU A 198 8.73 -19.90 1.49
C GLU A 198 8.63 -18.57 2.24
N ALA A 199 8.20 -17.50 1.56
CA ALA A 199 8.08 -16.18 2.17
C ALA A 199 7.06 -16.14 3.32
N THR A 200 6.02 -16.99 3.27
CA THR A 200 5.01 -17.11 4.33
C THR A 200 5.64 -17.56 5.64
N TYR A 201 6.47 -18.61 5.63
CA TYR A 201 7.17 -19.08 6.83
C TYR A 201 8.15 -18.06 7.45
N ILE A 202 8.54 -17.04 6.69
CA ILE A 202 9.51 -16.02 7.13
C ILE A 202 8.80 -14.76 7.61
N SER A 203 7.69 -14.41 6.96
CA SER A 203 7.05 -13.10 7.08
C SER A 203 5.72 -13.13 7.83
N CYS A 204 5.18 -14.32 8.12
CA CYS A 204 3.95 -14.48 8.87
C CYS A 204 4.09 -13.86 10.28
N PRO A 205 3.23 -12.91 10.67
CA PRO A 205 3.16 -12.41 12.04
C PRO A 205 2.64 -13.54 12.95
N SER A 206 3.53 -14.26 13.64
CA SER A 206 3.14 -15.46 14.39
C SER A 206 2.86 -15.19 15.88
N ARG A 207 1.67 -15.58 16.34
CA ARG A 207 1.38 -15.99 17.74
C ARG A 207 0.57 -17.29 17.88
N ASP A 208 -0.09 -17.75 16.82
CA ASP A 208 -0.94 -18.94 16.82
C ASP A 208 -0.36 -20.05 15.93
N ILE A 209 -0.58 -21.29 16.35
CA ILE A 209 -0.23 -22.50 15.60
C ILE A 209 -1.14 -22.57 14.35
N ASP A 210 -0.57 -22.93 13.19
CA ASP A 210 -1.24 -23.18 11.89
C ASP A 210 -1.69 -21.93 11.08
N ARG A 211 -1.22 -20.71 11.42
CA ARG A 211 -1.57 -19.52 10.60
C ARG A 211 -0.92 -19.56 9.22
N GLU A 212 0.31 -20.07 9.12
CA GLU A 212 1.01 -20.23 7.85
C GLU A 212 0.20 -21.11 6.89
N ASP A 213 -0.40 -22.20 7.38
CA ASP A 213 -1.18 -23.12 6.57
C ASP A 213 -2.40 -22.43 5.95
N LEU A 214 -3.12 -21.60 6.72
CA LEU A 214 -4.27 -20.84 6.19
C LEU A 214 -3.86 -19.85 5.09
N ILE A 215 -2.71 -19.21 5.25
CA ILE A 215 -2.16 -18.28 4.24
C ILE A 215 -1.75 -19.06 2.99
N ILE A 216 -1.07 -20.20 3.14
CA ILE A 216 -0.66 -21.07 2.04
C ILE A 216 -1.87 -21.58 1.28
N GLU A 217 -2.91 -22.06 1.96
CA GLU A 217 -4.14 -22.50 1.30
C GLU A 217 -4.80 -21.36 0.50
N LEU A 218 -4.80 -20.12 1.04
CA LEU A 218 -5.30 -18.96 0.30
C LEU A 218 -4.45 -18.64 -0.94
N ILE A 219 -3.12 -18.69 -0.82
CA ILE A 219 -2.19 -18.51 -1.95
C ILE A 219 -2.49 -19.55 -3.04
N GLU A 220 -2.65 -20.82 -2.68
CA GLU A 220 -2.96 -21.92 -3.61
C GLU A 220 -4.32 -21.73 -4.29
N ARG A 221 -5.36 -21.34 -3.54
CA ARG A 221 -6.68 -21.03 -4.11
C ARG A 221 -6.60 -19.88 -5.12
N ILE A 222 -5.89 -18.80 -4.78
CA ILE A 222 -5.68 -17.67 -5.70
C ILE A 222 -4.92 -18.14 -6.93
N ALA A 223 -3.83 -18.90 -6.79
CA ALA A 223 -2.98 -19.39 -7.88
C ALA A 223 -3.70 -20.37 -8.84
N SER A 224 -4.57 -21.23 -8.32
CA SER A 224 -5.27 -22.26 -9.10
C SER A 224 -6.43 -21.73 -9.96
N ARG A 225 -6.93 -20.51 -9.68
CA ARG A 225 -8.16 -20.02 -10.27
C ARG A 225 -7.93 -19.28 -11.59
N THR A 226 -8.31 -19.90 -12.69
CA THR A 226 -8.34 -19.23 -14.00
C THR A 226 -9.56 -18.31 -14.12
N PHE A 227 -9.33 -17.03 -14.41
CA PHE A 227 -10.40 -16.10 -14.82
C PHE A 227 -10.71 -16.34 -16.30
N MET A 228 -11.91 -16.86 -16.58
CA MET A 228 -12.49 -16.92 -17.93
C MET A 228 -13.03 -15.56 -18.35
#